data_AF-A0A6D0DGV4-F1
#
_entry.id   AF-A0A6D0DGV4-F1
#
_cell.length_a   1.000
_cell.length_b   1.000
_cell.length_c   1.000
_cell.angle_alpha   90.00
_cell.angle_beta   90.00
_cell.angle_gamma   90.00
#
_symmetry.space_group_name_H-M   'P 1'
#
loop_
_entity.id
_entity.type
_entity.pdbx_description
1 polymer ?
#
loop_
_entity_poly.entity_id
_entity_poly.type
_entity_poly.pdbx_seq_one_letter_code
_entity_poly.pdbx_strand_id
1 'polypeptide(L)'
;MKTIFTVGAVVLATCLLSSCVNEQKVNQLASNVQTLNAKIARLEQDMKALRPQIYAAKSEANRANTRLDAQDYFDCLRCLRMYAE
;
A
#
# COMPACT_ATOMS: atom_id res chain seq x y z
N MET A 1 7.28 -61.42 -1.87
CA MET A 1 6.02 -61.05 -1.19
C MET A 1 6.08 -59.69 -0.50
N LYS A 2 7.05 -59.40 0.39
CA LYS A 2 7.15 -58.11 1.11
C LYS A 2 7.17 -56.85 0.22
N THR A 3 7.90 -56.87 -0.89
CA THR A 3 8.06 -55.72 -1.81
C THR A 3 6.77 -55.32 -2.52
N ILE A 4 5.91 -56.29 -2.84
CA ILE A 4 4.63 -56.05 -3.54
C ILE A 4 3.63 -55.37 -2.59
N PHE A 5 3.61 -55.80 -1.32
CA PHE A 5 2.79 -55.15 -0.30
C PHE A 5 3.24 -53.72 -0.01
N THR A 6 4.54 -53.45 0.04
CA THR A 6 5.07 -52.09 0.25
C THR A 6 4.75 -51.16 -0.92
N VAL A 7 4.85 -51.63 -2.17
CA VAL A 7 4.49 -50.82 -3.35
C VAL A 7 2.98 -50.52 -3.35
N GLY A 8 2.13 -51.50 -3.03
CA GLY A 8 0.69 -51.29 -2.92
C GLY A 8 0.31 -50.27 -1.85
N ALA A 9 0.96 -50.31 -0.69
CA ALA A 9 0.72 -49.35 0.39
C ALA A 9 1.14 -47.92 0.02
N VAL A 10 2.27 -47.76 -0.69
CA VAL A 10 2.74 -46.45 -1.15
C VAL A 10 1.78 -45.85 -2.16
N VAL A 11 1.31 -46.64 -3.14
CA VAL A 11 0.36 -46.17 -4.16
C VAL A 11 -0.96 -45.71 -3.53
N LEU A 12 -1.51 -46.50 -2.60
CA LEU A 12 -2.73 -46.14 -1.87
C LEU A 12 -2.55 -44.87 -1.03
N ALA A 13 -1.41 -44.73 -0.34
CA ALA A 13 -1.11 -43.53 0.42
C ALA A 13 -1.04 -42.28 -0.47
N THR A 14 -0.40 -42.36 -1.64
CA THR A 14 -0.36 -41.25 -2.60
C THR A 14 -1.73 -40.88 -3.16
N CYS A 15 -2.60 -41.86 -3.45
CA CYS A 15 -3.96 -41.59 -3.95
C CYS A 15 -4.88 -40.96 -2.88
N LEU A 16 -4.73 -41.36 -1.62
CA LEU A 16 -5.47 -40.77 -0.51
C LEU A 16 -5.01 -39.33 -0.23
N LEU A 17 -3.71 -39.05 -0.33
CA LEU A 17 -3.16 -37.70 -0.15
C LEU A 17 -3.57 -36.72 -1.26
N SER A 18 -3.71 -37.17 -2.51
CA SER A 18 -4.26 -36.32 -3.60
C SER A 18 -5.72 -35.94 -3.38
N SER A 19 -6.46 -36.69 -2.55
CA SER A 19 -7.87 -36.43 -2.22
C SER A 19 -8.06 -35.47 -1.03
N CYS A 20 -6.98 -35.07 -0.34
CA CYS A 20 -7.04 -34.11 0.77
C CYS A 20 -7.15 -32.65 0.32
N VAL A 21 -7.03 -32.36 -0.98
CA VAL A 21 -7.17 -31.01 -1.52
C VAL A 21 -8.62 -30.77 -1.88
N ASN A 22 -9.29 -29.86 -1.16
CA ASN A 22 -10.62 -29.41 -1.54
C ASN A 22 -10.52 -28.40 -2.69
N GLU A 23 -10.65 -28.87 -3.94
CA GLU A 23 -10.50 -28.08 -5.16
C GLU A 23 -11.35 -26.80 -5.17
N GLN A 24 -12.56 -26.81 -4.59
CA GLN A 24 -13.39 -25.61 -4.47
C GLN A 24 -12.71 -24.53 -3.62
N LYS A 25 -12.11 -24.92 -2.49
CA LYS A 25 -11.37 -23.98 -1.62
C LYS A 25 -10.10 -23.47 -2.30
N VAL A 26 -9.42 -24.31 -3.08
CA VAL A 26 -8.23 -23.91 -3.85
C VAL A 26 -8.61 -22.91 -4.95
N ASN A 27 -9.67 -23.19 -5.71
CA ASN A 27 -10.15 -22.29 -6.77
C ASN A 27 -10.65 -20.96 -6.19
N GLN A 28 -11.34 -20.99 -5.05
CA GLN A 28 -11.74 -19.78 -4.34
C GLN A 28 -10.53 -18.98 -3.86
N LEU A 29 -9.51 -19.66 -3.30
CA LEU A 29 -8.28 -19.00 -2.86
C LEU A 29 -7.53 -18.38 -4.04
N ALA A 30 -7.43 -19.06 -5.18
CA ALA A 30 -6.83 -18.53 -6.39
C ALA A 30 -7.55 -17.27 -6.89
N SER A 31 -8.89 -17.28 -6.90
CA SER A 31 -9.70 -16.11 -7.25
C SER A 31 -9.51 -14.95 -6.27
N ASN A 32 -9.45 -15.24 -4.97
CA ASN A 32 -9.19 -14.24 -3.94
C ASN A 32 -7.78 -13.62 -4.10
N VAL A 33 -6.76 -14.42 -4.41
CA VAL A 33 -5.40 -13.95 -4.67
C VAL A 33 -5.35 -13.07 -5.92
N GLN A 34 -6.01 -13.46 -7.00
CA GLN A 34 -6.12 -12.62 -8.21
C GLN A 34 -6.79 -11.27 -7.91
N THR A 35 -7.87 -11.31 -7.13
CA THR A 35 -8.58 -10.09 -6.69
C THR A 35 -7.68 -9.20 -5.83
N LEU A 36 -6.90 -9.78 -4.90
CA LEU A 36 -5.95 -9.04 -4.08
C LEU A 36 -4.83 -8.43 -4.92
N ASN A 37 -4.27 -9.17 -5.87
CA ASN A 37 -3.26 -8.65 -6.79
C ASN A 37 -3.77 -7.45 -7.59
N ALA A 38 -5.02 -7.51 -8.08
CA ALA A 38 -5.63 -6.36 -8.76
C ALA A 38 -5.81 -5.16 -7.83
N LYS A 39 -6.18 -5.38 -6.56
CA LYS A 39 -6.28 -4.31 -5.55
C LYS A 39 -4.91 -3.69 -5.23
N ILE A 40 -3.87 -4.51 -5.09
CA ILE A 40 -2.50 -4.06 -4.85
C ILE A 40 -2.02 -3.19 -6.03
N ALA A 41 -2.21 -3.64 -7.27
CA ALA A 41 -1.82 -2.87 -8.45
C ALA A 41 -2.52 -1.50 -8.52
N ARG A 42 -3.81 -1.43 -8.17
CA ARG A 42 -4.55 -0.16 -8.07
C ARG A 42 -4.00 0.73 -6.96
N LEU A 43 -3.78 0.19 -5.76
CA LEU A 43 -3.19 0.95 -4.65
C LEU A 43 -1.81 1.51 -4.99
N GLU A 44 -0.98 0.75 -5.71
CA GLU A 44 0.32 1.24 -6.19
C GLU A 44 0.18 2.41 -7.18
N GLN A 45 -0.82 2.36 -8.06
CA GLN A 45 -1.13 3.47 -8.97
C GLN A 45 -1.63 4.71 -8.20
N ASP A 46 -2.54 4.52 -7.24
CA ASP A 46 -3.07 5.60 -6.42
C ASP A 46 -1.95 6.27 -5.59
N MET A 47 -1.04 5.48 -5.00
CA MET A 47 0.12 6.03 -4.29
C MET A 47 1.03 6.85 -5.21
N LYS A 48 1.26 6.39 -6.45
CA LYS A 48 2.04 7.14 -7.44
C LYS A 48 1.33 8.45 -7.81
N ALA A 49 0.01 8.45 -7.93
CA ALA A 49 -0.80 9.62 -8.23
C ALA A 49 -0.91 10.62 -7.06
N LEU A 50 -0.83 10.16 -5.81
CA LEU A 50 -0.84 11.01 -4.62
C LEU A 50 0.48 11.75 -4.40
N ARG A 51 1.61 11.16 -4.79
CA ARG A 51 2.93 11.77 -4.63
C ARG A 51 3.04 13.21 -5.20
N PRO A 52 2.66 13.50 -6.46
CA PRO A 52 2.71 14.86 -6.98
C PRO A 52 1.75 15.82 -6.25
N GLN A 53 0.57 15.33 -5.82
CA GLN A 53 -0.37 16.15 -5.05
C GLN A 53 0.22 16.58 -3.70
N ILE A 54 0.94 15.68 -3.02
CA ILE A 54 1.65 16.01 -1.77
C ILE A 54 2.73 17.06 -2.01
N TYR A 55 3.50 16.95 -3.10
CA TYR A 55 4.52 17.95 -3.42
C TYR A 55 3.90 19.32 -3.76
N ALA A 56 2.80 19.34 -4.51
CA ALA A 56 2.07 20.56 -4.82
C ALA A 56 1.56 21.23 -3.53
N ALA A 57 0.86 20.47 -2.68
CA ALA A 57 0.35 20.97 -1.39
C ALA A 57 1.48 21.47 -0.48
N LYS A 58 2.61 20.76 -0.41
CA LYS A 58 3.79 21.19 0.35
C LYS A 58 4.36 22.51 -0.20
N SER A 59 4.45 22.64 -1.52
CA SER A 59 4.95 23.86 -2.17
C SER A 59 4.02 25.05 -1.90
N GLU A 60 2.71 24.85 -1.97
CA GLU A 60 1.72 25.88 -1.69
C GLU A 60 1.75 26.31 -0.22
N ALA A 61 1.84 25.36 0.72
CA ALA A 61 2.00 25.65 2.14
C ALA A 61 3.27 26.47 2.40
N ASN A 62 4.40 26.09 1.79
CA ASN A 62 5.65 26.84 1.94
C ASN A 62 5.53 28.26 1.38
N ARG A 63 4.88 28.42 0.23
CA ARG A 63 4.61 29.74 -0.36
C ARG A 63 3.71 30.59 0.55
N ALA A 64 2.70 30.00 1.19
CA ALA A 64 1.85 30.69 2.14
C ALA A 64 2.65 31.15 3.37
N ASN A 65 3.49 30.29 3.93
CA ASN A 65 4.37 30.64 5.05
C ASN A 65 5.29 31.81 4.71
N THR A 66 5.95 31.81 3.55
CA THR A 66 6.80 32.94 3.14
C THR A 66 6.02 34.26 3.06
N ARG A 67 4.74 34.22 2.67
CA ARG A 67 3.90 35.42 2.64
C ARG A 67 3.55 35.91 4.04
N LEU A 68 3.27 35.00 4.96
CA LEU A 68 3.02 35.32 6.38
C LEU A 68 4.27 35.90 7.02
N ASP A 69 5.43 35.27 6.83
CA ASP A 69 6.72 35.77 7.36
C ASP A 69 7.02 37.20 6.88
N ALA A 70 6.75 37.48 5.60
CA ALA A 70 6.91 38.82 5.04
C ALA A 70 5.94 39.82 5.68
N GLN A 71 4.68 39.43 5.88
CA GLN A 71 3.67 40.27 6.52
C GLN A 71 4.05 40.58 7.98
N ASP A 72 4.42 39.56 8.75
CA ASP A 72 4.85 39.71 10.14
C ASP A 72 6.06 40.66 10.26
N TYR A 73 7.02 40.54 9.33
CA TYR A 73 8.14 41.46 9.24
C TYR A 73 7.70 42.91 9.00
N PHE A 74 6.81 43.15 8.02
CA PHE A 74 6.32 44.49 7.73
C PHE A 74 5.48 45.09 8.87
N ASP A 75 4.66 44.28 9.52
CA ASP A 75 3.85 44.71 10.66
C ASP A 75 4.74 45.05 11.86
N CYS A 76 5.82 44.29 12.10
CA CYS A 76 6.84 44.62 13.09
C CYS A 76 7.50 45.99 12.82
N LEU A 77 7.91 46.24 11.57
CA LEU A 77 8.48 47.53 11.17
C LEU A 77 7.48 48.69 11.35
N ARG A 78 6.20 48.47 11.04
CA ARG A 78 5.15 49.48 11.26
C ARG A 78 4.99 49.80 12.74
N CYS A 79 4.94 48.78 13.60
CA CYS A 79 4.89 48.97 15.05
C CYS A 79 6.10 49.76 15.56
N LEU A 80 7.31 49.41 15.15
CA LEU A 80 8.53 50.12 15.55
C LEU A 80 8.51 51.60 15.16
N ARG A 81 7.98 51.94 13.97
CA ARG A 81 7.83 53.34 13.55
C ARG A 81 6.85 54.09 14.46
N MET A 82 5.72 53.48 14.84
CA MET A 82 4.74 54.12 15.73
C MET A 82 5.31 54.41 17.13
N TYR A 83 6.26 53.61 17.63
CA TYR A 83 6.90 53.85 18.93
C TYR A 83 8.04 54.87 18.87
N ALA A 84 8.48 55.27 17.68
CA ALA A 84 9.58 56.20 17.47
C ALA A 84 9.12 57.66 17.21
N GLU A 85 7.81 57.87 17.07
CA GLU A 85 7.12 59.18 17.01
C GLU A 85 6.52 59.53 18.38
#